data_AF-A0A925ZPQ7-F1
#
_entry.id   AF-A0A925ZPQ7-F1
#
_cell.length_a   1.000
_cell.length_b   1.000
_cell.length_c   1.000
_cell.angle_alpha   90.00
_cell.angle_beta   90.00
_cell.angle_gamma   90.00
#
_symmetry.space_group_name_H-M   'P 1'
#
loop_
_entity.id
_entity.type
_entity.pdbx_description
1 polymer ?
#
loop_
_entity_poly.entity_id
_entity_poly.type
_entity_poly.pdbx_seq_one_letter_code
_entity_poly.pdbx_strand_id
1 'polypeptide(L)'
;MAALKYIFAVLLIAAVWAVVLLLELPKWIAIVATVVIVLVLLTFVIVKIVRAKKAAREIERALKAQADRHAASARPDLRADVDSMQQEFLRAIAALKGSKLGGKKGTEALYALPWYMIIGPPGAGKSTALRQSGLRFPYQSKSGGGVQGVGGTRNCQWWMTNDAVILDTAGRYTTEDGDRDEWMSFLDLLKKNRPKQPINGVMVAIAVTDVSEAHPEEVHALARGIRGKIDEVMAKLEMIVPVYVLFTKMDLLPGFIEVFGDLGNNERRQIWGFTAPVTVKIDPIATFTQQFDDLASIIEKRAVRRMGEERRLESRDKIYEFPQYFEPMKDKLAMFVGELMAHNVYAESPYLRGVYFTSGTQEGRTIDRIMNSMAAAFGIQPKLAYTTPQV
;
A
#
# COMPACT_ATOMS: atom_id res chain seq x y z
N MET A 1 13.07 -16.92 -38.63
CA MET A 1 12.46 -18.18 -39.16
C MET A 1 10.95 -18.12 -39.42
N ALA A 2 10.13 -17.39 -38.64
CA ALA A 2 8.67 -17.36 -38.84
C ALA A 2 8.24 -16.66 -40.16
N ALA A 3 8.86 -15.53 -40.50
CA ALA A 3 8.57 -14.79 -41.74
C ALA A 3 8.88 -15.60 -43.02
N LEU A 4 9.92 -16.43 -42.99
CA LEU A 4 10.38 -17.21 -44.15
C LEU A 4 9.34 -18.22 -44.65
N LYS A 5 8.49 -18.75 -43.76
CA LYS A 5 7.46 -19.74 -44.11
C LYS A 5 6.27 -19.11 -44.84
N TYR A 6 5.90 -17.88 -44.47
CA TYR A 6 4.84 -17.14 -45.15
C TYR A 6 5.30 -16.67 -46.53
N ILE A 7 6.57 -16.24 -46.64
CA ILE A 7 7.18 -15.89 -47.93
C ILE A 7 7.19 -17.10 -48.87
N PHE A 8 7.58 -18.29 -48.37
CA PHE A 8 7.56 -19.51 -49.17
C PHE A 8 6.15 -19.90 -49.64
N ALA A 9 5.13 -19.74 -48.78
CA ALA A 9 3.75 -20.04 -49.15
C ALA A 9 3.20 -19.10 -50.23
N VAL A 10 3.55 -17.80 -50.17
CA VAL A 10 3.17 -16.82 -51.20
C VAL A 10 3.85 -17.14 -52.52
N LEU A 11 5.14 -17.50 -52.50
CA LEU A 11 5.89 -17.92 -53.69
C LEU A 11 5.32 -19.21 -54.30
N LEU A 12 4.90 -20.17 -53.47
CA LEU A 12 4.27 -21.42 -53.92
C LEU A 12 2.92 -21.16 -54.59
N ILE A 13 2.08 -20.30 -54.02
CA ILE A 13 0.81 -19.88 -54.63
C ILE A 13 1.08 -19.18 -55.97
N ALA A 14 2.02 -18.24 -56.01
CA ALA A 14 2.38 -17.54 -57.25
C ALA A 14 2.88 -18.49 -58.35
N ALA A 15 3.68 -19.49 -58.00
CA ALA A 15 4.15 -20.51 -58.94
C ALA A 15 3.02 -21.39 -59.49
N VAL A 16 2.07 -21.80 -58.63
CA VAL A 16 0.88 -22.57 -59.04
C VAL A 16 0.03 -21.77 -60.04
N TRP A 17 -0.18 -20.48 -59.78
CA TRP A 17 -0.91 -19.59 -60.69
C TRP A 17 -0.15 -19.37 -62.01
N ALA A 18 1.17 -19.20 -61.96
CA ALA A 18 1.99 -19.03 -63.16
C ALA A 18 1.94 -20.27 -64.07
N VAL A 19 2.03 -21.49 -63.51
CA VAL A 19 1.94 -22.74 -64.27
C VAL A 19 0.56 -22.91 -64.91
N VAL A 20 -0.52 -22.62 -64.18
CA VAL A 20 -1.88 -22.73 -64.72
C VAL A 20 -2.13 -21.73 -65.85
N LEU A 21 -1.57 -20.52 -65.76
CA LEU A 21 -1.70 -19.50 -66.81
C LEU A 21 -0.80 -19.77 -68.03
N LEU A 22 0.42 -20.29 -67.84
CA LEU A 22 1.38 -20.59 -68.92
C LEU A 22 0.97 -21.81 -69.74
N LEU A 23 0.30 -22.80 -69.12
CA LEU A 23 -0.13 -24.05 -69.77
C LEU A 23 -1.61 -24.03 -70.18
N GLU A 24 -2.27 -22.87 -70.12
CA GLU A 24 -3.70 -22.67 -70.44
C GLU A 24 -4.64 -23.66 -69.72
N LEU A 25 -4.28 -24.05 -68.50
CA LEU A 25 -5.06 -25.01 -67.73
C LEU A 25 -6.33 -24.36 -67.15
N PRO A 26 -7.37 -25.15 -66.84
CA PRO A 26 -8.56 -24.65 -66.18
C PRO A 26 -8.25 -23.95 -64.86
N LYS A 27 -8.67 -22.68 -64.72
CA LYS A 27 -8.40 -21.82 -63.55
C LYS A 27 -8.88 -22.40 -62.22
N TRP A 28 -9.86 -23.31 -62.24
CA TRP A 28 -10.37 -23.98 -61.04
C TRP A 28 -9.27 -24.80 -60.33
N ILE A 29 -8.26 -25.29 -61.05
CA ILE A 29 -7.13 -26.04 -60.48
C ILE A 29 -6.29 -25.14 -59.56
N ALA A 30 -5.97 -23.92 -60.01
CA ALA A 30 -5.22 -22.94 -59.20
C ALA A 30 -6.02 -22.49 -57.97
N ILE A 31 -7.34 -22.32 -58.11
CA ILE A 31 -8.24 -21.94 -57.02
C ILE A 31 -8.26 -23.05 -55.96
N VAL A 32 -8.46 -24.31 -56.35
CA VAL A 32 -8.48 -25.45 -55.43
C VAL A 32 -7.14 -25.59 -54.71
N ALA A 33 -6.01 -25.50 -55.43
CA ALA A 33 -4.68 -25.56 -54.84
C ALA A 33 -4.43 -24.42 -53.84
N THR A 34 -4.88 -23.20 -54.16
CA THR A 34 -4.78 -22.04 -53.24
C THR A 34 -5.59 -22.27 -51.97
N VAL A 35 -6.83 -22.76 -52.08
CA VAL A 35 -7.70 -23.06 -50.93
C VAL A 35 -7.05 -24.12 -50.03
N VAL A 36 -6.49 -25.18 -50.61
CA VAL A 36 -5.79 -26.24 -49.87
C VAL A 36 -4.58 -25.69 -49.11
N ILE A 37 -3.74 -24.87 -49.76
CA ILE A 37 -2.56 -24.27 -49.13
C ILE A 37 -2.95 -23.36 -47.96
N VAL A 38 -3.98 -22.53 -48.14
CA VAL A 38 -4.50 -21.64 -47.09
C VAL A 38 -5.07 -22.44 -45.92
N LEU A 39 -5.85 -23.49 -46.18
CA LEU A 39 -6.40 -24.36 -45.13
C LEU A 39 -5.32 -25.06 -44.32
N VAL A 40 -4.25 -25.55 -44.96
CA VAL A 40 -3.11 -26.18 -44.27
C VAL A 40 -2.38 -25.18 -43.37
N LEU A 41 -2.12 -23.95 -43.86
CA LEU A 41 -1.52 -22.87 -43.07
C LEU A 41 -2.39 -22.49 -41.87
N LEU A 42 -3.68 -22.33 -42.09
CA LEU A 42 -4.63 -21.92 -41.07
C LEU A 42 -4.75 -23.00 -39.98
N THR A 43 -4.79 -24.28 -40.38
CA THR A 43 -4.73 -25.43 -39.47
C THR A 43 -3.44 -25.45 -38.65
N PHE A 44 -2.29 -25.22 -39.29
CA PHE A 44 -1.00 -25.17 -38.60
C PHE A 44 -0.92 -24.04 -37.55
N VAL A 45 -1.41 -22.84 -37.89
CA VAL A 45 -1.46 -21.70 -36.97
C VAL A 45 -2.39 -21.99 -35.79
N ILE A 46 -3.59 -22.54 -36.05
CA ILE A 46 -4.54 -22.92 -35.01
C ILE A 46 -3.91 -23.97 -34.06
N VAL A 47 -3.30 -25.02 -34.60
CA VAL A 47 -2.65 -26.06 -33.78
C VAL A 47 -1.54 -25.48 -32.92
N LYS A 48 -0.73 -24.54 -33.45
CA LYS A 48 0.32 -23.87 -32.67
C LYS A 48 -0.26 -23.02 -31.54
N ILE A 49 -1.31 -22.25 -31.82
CA ILE A 49 -2.00 -21.43 -30.81
C ILE A 49 -2.62 -22.31 -29.72
N VAL A 50 -3.28 -23.41 -30.11
CA VAL A 50 -3.91 -24.35 -29.17
C VAL A 50 -2.84 -25.05 -28.32
N ARG A 51 -1.73 -25.50 -28.91
CA ARG A 51 -0.61 -26.11 -28.15
C ARG A 51 0.05 -25.13 -27.20
N ALA A 52 0.28 -23.88 -27.62
CA ALA A 52 0.83 -22.83 -26.75
C ALA A 52 -0.12 -22.50 -25.59
N LYS A 53 -1.43 -22.39 -25.86
CA LYS A 53 -2.45 -22.19 -24.82
C LYS A 53 -2.57 -23.40 -23.89
N LYS A 54 -2.42 -24.62 -24.40
CA LYS A 54 -2.47 -25.84 -23.59
C LYS A 54 -1.24 -25.97 -22.68
N ALA A 55 -0.04 -25.70 -23.19
CA ALA A 55 1.20 -25.68 -22.40
C ALA A 55 1.15 -24.60 -21.31
N ALA A 56 0.68 -23.38 -21.62
CA ALA A 56 0.49 -22.33 -20.63
C ALA A 56 -0.53 -22.74 -19.54
N ARG A 57 -1.64 -23.37 -19.94
CA ARG A 57 -2.65 -23.90 -18.99
C ARG A 57 -2.14 -25.07 -18.16
N GLU A 58 -1.26 -25.92 -18.70
CA GLU A 58 -0.65 -27.02 -17.94
C GLU A 58 0.36 -26.50 -16.92
N ILE A 59 1.14 -25.47 -17.26
CA ILE A 59 2.02 -24.76 -16.31
C ILE A 59 1.18 -24.07 -15.23
N GLU A 60 0.12 -23.34 -15.61
CA GLU A 60 -0.80 -22.69 -14.66
C GLU A 60 -1.50 -23.72 -13.74
N ARG A 61 -1.92 -24.87 -14.28
CA ARG A 61 -2.47 -25.98 -13.50
C ARG A 61 -1.44 -26.64 -12.60
N ALA A 62 -0.20 -26.79 -13.04
CA ALA A 62 0.88 -27.35 -12.23
C ALA A 62 1.26 -26.40 -11.08
N LEU A 63 1.36 -25.09 -11.35
CA LEU A 63 1.55 -24.05 -10.33
C LEU A 63 0.38 -24.01 -9.35
N LYS A 64 -0.86 -24.10 -9.85
CA LYS A 64 -2.06 -24.11 -9.00
C LYS A 64 -2.16 -25.38 -8.17
N ALA A 65 -1.84 -26.55 -8.74
CA ALA A 65 -1.79 -27.81 -8.00
C ALA A 65 -0.64 -27.83 -6.97
N GLN A 66 0.48 -27.17 -7.27
CA GLN A 66 1.58 -26.99 -6.32
C GLN A 66 1.19 -26.01 -5.20
N ALA A 67 0.51 -24.91 -5.51
CA ALA A 67 -0.06 -23.98 -4.53
C ALA A 67 -1.14 -24.64 -3.67
N ASP A 68 -2.04 -25.45 -4.25
CA ASP A 68 -3.06 -26.20 -3.52
C ASP A 68 -2.43 -27.29 -2.62
N ARG A 69 -1.32 -27.90 -3.04
CA ARG A 69 -0.53 -28.83 -2.21
C ARG A 69 0.20 -28.11 -1.08
N HIS A 70 0.76 -26.92 -1.31
CA HIS A 70 1.34 -26.08 -0.26
C HIS A 70 0.27 -25.58 0.72
N ALA A 71 -0.91 -25.20 0.23
CA ALA A 71 -2.07 -24.87 1.05
C ALA A 71 -2.64 -26.08 1.78
N ALA A 72 -2.46 -27.32 1.29
CA ALA A 72 -2.79 -28.57 1.98
C ALA A 72 -1.78 -28.99 3.05
N SER A 73 -0.53 -28.54 2.93
CA SER A 73 0.48 -28.63 3.99
C SER A 73 0.46 -27.44 4.95
N ALA A 74 -0.26 -26.36 4.64
CA ALA A 74 -0.46 -25.24 5.54
C ALA A 74 -1.19 -25.74 6.78
N ARG A 75 -0.68 -25.38 7.96
CA ARG A 75 -1.25 -25.75 9.24
C ARG A 75 -2.75 -25.34 9.28
N PRO A 76 -3.63 -26.10 9.96
CA PRO A 76 -5.06 -25.81 10.01
C PRO A 76 -5.43 -24.41 10.54
N ASP A 77 -4.54 -23.79 11.32
CA ASP A 77 -4.65 -22.43 11.85
C ASP A 77 -4.62 -21.37 10.73
N LEU A 78 -3.67 -21.44 9.80
CA LEU A 78 -3.53 -20.51 8.67
C LEU A 78 -4.77 -20.48 7.76
N ARG A 79 -5.38 -21.64 7.52
CA ARG A 79 -6.62 -21.71 6.71
C ARG A 79 -7.79 -21.02 7.40
N ALA A 80 -7.93 -21.22 8.71
CA ALA A 80 -8.97 -20.56 9.49
C ALA A 80 -8.80 -19.03 9.50
N ASP A 81 -7.56 -18.54 9.56
CA ASP A 81 -7.26 -17.12 9.49
C ASP A 81 -7.63 -16.51 8.12
N VAL A 82 -7.25 -17.18 7.03
CA VAL A 82 -7.62 -16.76 5.66
C VAL A 82 -9.13 -16.72 5.47
N ASP A 83 -9.85 -17.74 5.94
CA ASP A 83 -11.32 -17.81 5.83
C ASP A 83 -12.00 -16.71 6.66
N SER A 84 -11.52 -16.47 7.88
CA SER A 84 -12.01 -15.39 8.74
C SER A 84 -11.83 -14.03 8.09
N MET A 85 -10.64 -13.76 7.55
CA MET A 85 -10.34 -12.53 6.81
C MET A 85 -11.24 -12.36 5.58
N GLN A 86 -11.49 -13.44 4.82
CA GLN A 86 -12.40 -13.42 3.68
C GLN A 86 -13.83 -13.07 4.08
N GLN A 87 -14.32 -13.62 5.19
CA GLN A 87 -15.67 -13.32 5.70
C GLN A 87 -15.79 -11.86 6.14
N GLU A 88 -14.80 -11.33 6.86
CA GLU A 88 -14.78 -9.92 7.26
C GLU A 88 -14.76 -8.98 6.05
N PHE A 89 -13.95 -9.30 5.04
CA PHE A 89 -13.88 -8.59 3.77
C PHE A 89 -15.25 -8.51 3.09
N LEU A 90 -15.91 -9.66 2.92
CA LEU A 90 -17.19 -9.73 2.23
C LEU A 90 -18.29 -8.99 3.01
N ARG A 91 -18.25 -9.04 4.34
CA ARG A 91 -19.17 -8.25 5.20
C ARG A 91 -18.96 -6.75 5.02
N ALA A 92 -17.71 -6.27 5.01
CA ALA A 92 -17.40 -4.86 4.80
C ALA A 92 -17.87 -4.38 3.41
N ILE A 93 -17.64 -5.17 2.38
CA ILE A 93 -18.14 -4.89 1.02
C ILE A 93 -19.66 -4.87 0.95
N ALA A 94 -20.33 -5.83 1.60
CA ALA A 94 -21.80 -5.86 1.63
C ALA A 94 -22.36 -4.61 2.32
N ALA A 95 -21.77 -4.20 3.45
CA ALA A 95 -22.14 -2.96 4.13
C ALA A 95 -21.95 -1.73 3.24
N LEU A 96 -20.83 -1.63 2.52
CA LEU A 96 -20.57 -0.55 1.56
C LEU A 96 -21.58 -0.52 0.41
N LYS A 97 -21.84 -1.68 -0.23
CA LYS A 97 -22.81 -1.78 -1.34
C LYS A 97 -24.24 -1.44 -0.92
N GLY A 98 -24.60 -1.76 0.33
CA GLY A 98 -25.90 -1.46 0.91
C GLY A 98 -26.07 -0.01 1.35
N SER A 99 -24.97 0.71 1.60
CA SER A 99 -24.98 2.12 1.95
C SER A 99 -25.27 3.01 0.73
N LYS A 100 -25.95 4.16 0.94
CA LYS A 100 -26.14 5.20 -0.08
C LYS A 100 -24.96 6.18 -0.09
N LEU A 101 -23.73 5.68 -0.08
CA LEU A 101 -22.55 6.53 -0.09
C LEU A 101 -22.45 7.30 -1.42
N GLY A 102 -22.42 8.64 -1.35
CA GLY A 102 -22.32 9.51 -2.52
C GLY A 102 -23.47 9.38 -3.52
N GLY A 103 -24.66 8.92 -3.10
CA GLY A 103 -25.83 8.73 -3.97
C GLY A 103 -25.74 7.51 -4.90
N LYS A 104 -24.63 6.77 -4.87
CA LYS A 104 -24.41 5.55 -5.66
C LYS A 104 -24.91 4.32 -4.91
N LYS A 105 -25.29 3.26 -5.63
CA LYS A 105 -25.81 2.01 -5.06
C LYS A 105 -25.05 0.79 -5.62
N GLY A 106 -25.04 -0.30 -4.86
CA GLY A 106 -24.46 -1.56 -5.31
C GLY A 106 -22.96 -1.43 -5.58
N THR A 107 -22.48 -2.01 -6.68
CA THR A 107 -21.05 -2.03 -7.02
C THR A 107 -20.44 -0.63 -7.22
N GLU A 108 -21.23 0.37 -7.62
CA GLU A 108 -20.73 1.73 -7.78
C GLU A 108 -20.40 2.43 -6.46
N ALA A 109 -21.04 2.02 -5.35
CA ALA A 109 -20.73 2.54 -4.03
C ALA A 109 -19.29 2.19 -3.58
N LEU A 110 -18.72 1.09 -4.09
CA LEU A 110 -17.32 0.71 -3.84
C LEU A 110 -16.31 1.71 -4.43
N TYR A 111 -16.74 2.51 -5.39
CA TYR A 111 -15.93 3.52 -6.06
C TYR A 111 -16.34 4.94 -5.66
N ALA A 112 -17.24 5.09 -4.69
CA ALA A 112 -17.62 6.40 -4.15
C ALA A 112 -16.50 6.99 -3.28
N LEU A 113 -15.73 6.15 -2.59
CA LEU A 113 -14.58 6.54 -1.77
C LEU A 113 -13.27 5.93 -2.28
N PRO A 114 -12.14 6.63 -2.12
CA PRO A 114 -10.83 6.06 -2.36
C PRO A 114 -10.47 5.01 -1.30
N TRP A 115 -9.72 3.98 -1.70
CA TRP A 115 -9.25 2.91 -0.82
C TRP A 115 -7.75 3.04 -0.62
N TYR A 116 -7.28 3.19 0.60
CA TYR A 116 -5.85 3.25 0.92
C TYR A 116 -5.45 2.03 1.73
N MET A 117 -4.24 1.54 1.51
CA MET A 117 -3.66 0.47 2.31
C MET A 117 -2.56 1.04 3.19
N ILE A 118 -2.52 0.69 4.47
CA ILE A 118 -1.42 1.07 5.37
C ILE A 118 -0.56 -0.15 5.69
N ILE A 119 0.73 -0.07 5.36
CA ILE A 119 1.74 -1.10 5.58
C ILE A 119 2.88 -0.56 6.44
N GLY A 120 3.65 -1.45 7.05
CA GLY A 120 4.79 -1.10 7.87
C GLY A 120 5.04 -2.09 9.00
N PRO A 121 6.20 -2.03 9.68
CA PRO A 121 6.59 -2.98 10.71
C PRO A 121 5.57 -3.11 11.84
N PRO A 122 5.56 -4.23 12.57
CA PRO A 122 4.87 -4.33 13.86
C PRO A 122 5.28 -3.18 14.79
N GLY A 123 4.32 -2.62 15.53
CA GLY A 123 4.61 -1.53 16.47
C GLY A 123 4.88 -0.16 15.83
N ALA A 124 4.88 0.00 14.50
CA ALA A 124 5.10 1.29 13.82
C ALA A 124 3.96 2.32 13.99
N GLY A 125 2.95 2.04 14.83
CA GLY A 125 1.87 2.99 15.14
C GLY A 125 0.73 3.07 14.13
N LYS A 126 0.62 2.15 13.15
CA LYS A 126 -0.44 2.11 12.11
C LYS A 126 -1.85 2.31 12.66
N SER A 127 -2.34 1.38 13.48
CA SER A 127 -3.70 1.45 14.03
C SER A 127 -3.92 2.65 14.96
N THR A 128 -2.88 3.09 15.67
CA THR A 128 -2.95 4.30 16.51
C THR A 128 -3.09 5.56 15.66
N ALA A 129 -2.31 5.70 14.59
CA ALA A 129 -2.41 6.81 13.66
C ALA A 129 -3.81 6.89 13.02
N LEU A 130 -4.43 5.74 12.70
CA LEU A 130 -5.80 5.70 12.20
C LEU A 130 -6.83 6.12 13.25
N ARG A 131 -6.75 5.58 14.48
CA ARG A 131 -7.67 5.94 15.56
C ARG A 131 -7.60 7.42 15.95
N GLN A 132 -6.40 8.00 15.88
CA GLN A 132 -6.14 9.40 16.25
C GLN A 132 -6.10 10.36 15.05
N SER A 133 -6.51 9.88 13.86
CA SER A 133 -6.53 10.68 12.63
C SER A 133 -7.59 11.81 12.64
N GLY A 134 -8.56 11.75 13.55
CA GLY A 134 -9.72 12.64 13.54
C GLY A 134 -10.75 12.33 12.43
N LEU A 135 -10.55 11.27 11.66
CA LEU A 135 -11.53 10.77 10.70
C LEU A 135 -12.77 10.24 11.45
N ARG A 136 -13.96 10.44 10.85
CA ARG A 136 -15.21 9.92 11.41
C ARG A 136 -15.44 8.50 10.91
N PHE A 137 -15.58 7.55 11.83
CA PHE A 137 -15.82 6.12 11.55
C PHE A 137 -17.27 5.73 11.87
N PRO A 138 -18.23 5.94 10.95
CA PRO A 138 -19.64 5.64 11.20
C PRO A 138 -19.94 4.14 11.34
N TYR A 139 -19.07 3.27 10.82
CA TYR A 139 -19.21 1.82 10.88
C TYR A 139 -18.07 1.21 11.69
N GLN A 140 -18.16 1.26 13.02
CA GLN A 140 -17.37 0.37 13.86
C GLN A 140 -18.11 -0.97 13.94
N SER A 141 -17.49 -2.05 13.47
CA SER A 141 -18.04 -3.40 13.63
C SER A 141 -18.40 -3.64 15.10
N LYS A 142 -19.55 -4.27 15.36
CA LYS A 142 -19.97 -4.69 16.71
C LYS A 142 -19.02 -5.70 17.38
N SER A 143 -18.00 -6.18 16.66
CA SER A 143 -16.87 -6.94 17.21
C SER A 143 -15.80 -6.06 17.87
N GLY A 144 -16.02 -4.74 17.98
CA GLY A 144 -15.11 -3.82 18.64
C GLY A 144 -13.88 -3.53 17.77
N GLY A 145 -13.75 -2.29 17.33
CA GLY A 145 -12.47 -1.77 16.87
C GLY A 145 -11.48 -1.77 18.05
N GLY A 146 -10.77 -2.89 18.21
CA GLY A 146 -9.75 -3.08 19.25
C GLY A 146 -10.28 -3.79 20.50
N VAL A 147 -10.19 -5.12 20.51
CA VAL A 147 -9.92 -5.83 21.77
C VAL A 147 -8.41 -5.69 22.01
N GLN A 148 -8.07 -4.93 23.05
CA GLN A 148 -6.71 -4.78 23.56
C GLN A 148 -6.32 -6.10 24.25
N GLY A 149 -5.80 -7.04 23.47
CA GLY A 149 -4.87 -8.04 23.99
C GLY A 149 -3.46 -7.49 23.83
N VAL A 150 -2.54 -7.82 24.71
CA VAL A 150 -1.11 -7.47 24.64
C VAL A 150 -0.41 -8.05 23.36
N GLY A 151 -1.16 -8.68 22.46
CA GLY A 151 -0.73 -9.07 21.11
C GLY A 151 -1.30 -8.12 20.06
N GLY A 152 -0.44 -7.62 19.16
CA GLY A 152 -0.79 -6.66 18.11
C GLY A 152 -1.88 -7.12 17.12
N THR A 153 -2.18 -6.28 16.13
CA THR A 153 -3.15 -6.57 15.05
C THR A 153 -2.79 -7.88 14.34
N ARG A 154 -3.54 -8.96 14.62
CA ARG A 154 -3.30 -10.28 14.01
C ARG A 154 -3.91 -10.40 12.61
N ASN A 155 -5.08 -9.80 12.37
CA ASN A 155 -5.79 -9.85 11.09
C ASN A 155 -5.93 -8.44 10.47
N CYS A 156 -6.04 -8.36 9.14
CA CYS A 156 -6.31 -7.10 8.43
C CYS A 156 -7.61 -6.44 8.91
N GLN A 157 -7.55 -5.17 9.33
CA GLN A 157 -8.72 -4.42 9.78
C GLN A 157 -9.23 -3.45 8.71
N TRP A 158 -10.55 -3.30 8.65
CA TRP A 158 -11.26 -2.47 7.69
C TRP A 158 -11.79 -1.23 8.35
N TRP A 159 -11.22 -0.08 7.99
CA TRP A 159 -11.59 1.20 8.54
C TRP A 159 -12.39 2.00 7.50
N MET A 160 -13.71 2.08 7.69
CA MET A 160 -14.60 2.84 6.81
C MET A 160 -14.85 4.23 7.39
N THR A 161 -14.49 5.27 6.64
CA THR A 161 -14.75 6.67 7.01
C THR A 161 -15.67 7.34 6.00
N ASN A 162 -16.01 8.61 6.27
CA ASN A 162 -16.73 9.43 5.30
C ASN A 162 -15.88 9.84 4.09
N ASP A 163 -14.55 9.72 4.20
CA ASP A 163 -13.59 10.27 3.23
C ASP A 163 -12.82 9.18 2.48
N ALA A 164 -12.60 8.01 3.09
CA ALA A 164 -11.85 6.91 2.52
C ALA A 164 -12.18 5.55 3.18
N VAL A 165 -11.84 4.46 2.50
CA VAL A 165 -11.71 3.14 3.12
C VAL A 165 -10.22 2.89 3.36
N ILE A 166 -9.84 2.55 4.58
CA ILE A 166 -8.44 2.29 4.94
C ILE A 166 -8.29 0.81 5.34
N LEU A 167 -7.37 0.14 4.67
CA LEU A 167 -7.02 -1.26 4.89
C LEU A 167 -5.80 -1.31 5.81
N ASP A 168 -6.02 -1.58 7.09
CA ASP A 168 -4.96 -1.69 8.09
C ASP A 168 -4.40 -3.10 8.13
N THR A 169 -3.21 -3.26 7.56
CA THR A 169 -2.54 -4.55 7.46
C THR A 169 -1.86 -4.92 8.78
N ALA A 170 -1.91 -6.20 9.14
CA ALA A 170 -1.12 -6.70 10.28
C ALA A 170 0.36 -6.46 10.01
N GLY A 171 1.11 -6.00 11.02
CA GLY A 171 2.54 -5.69 10.86
C GLY A 171 3.37 -6.88 10.38
N ARG A 172 2.96 -8.10 10.75
CA ARG A 172 3.60 -9.37 10.34
C ARG A 172 3.67 -9.55 8.83
N TYR A 173 2.68 -9.06 8.08
CA TYR A 173 2.72 -9.14 6.62
C TYR A 173 3.85 -8.31 6.00
N THR A 174 4.45 -7.38 6.77
CA THR A 174 5.60 -6.58 6.34
C THR A 174 6.95 -7.23 6.67
N THR A 175 7.02 -8.09 7.71
CA THR A 175 8.30 -8.59 8.26
C THR A 175 8.47 -10.11 8.24
N GLU A 176 7.39 -10.89 8.10
CA GLU A 176 7.42 -12.35 8.20
C GLU A 176 6.94 -13.02 6.90
N ASP A 177 7.69 -14.01 6.42
CA ASP A 177 7.37 -14.76 5.19
C ASP A 177 6.29 -15.84 5.38
N GLY A 178 6.04 -16.25 6.62
CA GLY A 178 5.09 -17.33 6.95
C GLY A 178 3.64 -17.04 6.56
N ASP A 179 3.28 -15.76 6.44
CA ASP A 179 1.92 -15.30 6.16
C ASP A 179 1.72 -14.84 4.69
N ARG A 180 2.68 -15.16 3.81
CA ARG A 180 2.64 -14.71 2.41
C ARG A 180 1.40 -15.19 1.66
N ASP A 181 0.93 -16.41 1.92
CA ASP A 181 -0.26 -16.96 1.26
C ASP A 181 -1.54 -16.23 1.68
N GLU A 182 -1.65 -15.85 2.96
CA GLU A 182 -2.75 -15.03 3.46
C GLU A 182 -2.73 -13.65 2.81
N TRP A 183 -1.56 -13.01 2.76
CA TRP A 183 -1.36 -11.73 2.09
C TRP A 183 -1.74 -11.77 0.61
N MET A 184 -1.28 -12.78 -0.14
CA MET A 184 -1.59 -12.89 -1.56
C MET A 184 -3.08 -13.16 -1.81
N SER A 185 -3.70 -13.97 -0.95
CA SER A 185 -5.15 -14.21 -0.97
C SER A 185 -5.94 -12.93 -0.71
N PHE A 186 -5.50 -12.09 0.22
CA PHE A 186 -6.09 -10.78 0.50
C PHE A 186 -6.04 -9.86 -0.73
N LEU A 187 -4.91 -9.78 -1.41
CA LEU A 187 -4.77 -8.99 -2.63
C LEU A 187 -5.66 -9.53 -3.78
N ASP A 188 -5.83 -10.85 -3.89
CA ASP A 188 -6.77 -11.45 -4.85
C ASP A 188 -8.22 -11.05 -4.56
N LEU A 189 -8.63 -10.96 -3.29
CA LEU A 189 -9.96 -10.49 -2.93
C LEU A 189 -10.20 -9.04 -3.36
N LEU A 190 -9.20 -8.17 -3.14
CA LEU A 190 -9.26 -6.76 -3.58
C LEU A 190 -9.43 -6.67 -5.09
N LYS A 191 -8.58 -7.39 -5.85
CA LYS A 191 -8.63 -7.42 -7.31
C LYS A 191 -9.97 -7.96 -7.83
N LYS A 192 -10.48 -9.03 -7.22
CA LYS A 192 -11.76 -9.66 -7.62
C LYS A 192 -12.97 -8.74 -7.38
N ASN A 193 -12.98 -8.01 -6.26
CA ASN A 193 -14.17 -7.25 -5.85
C ASN A 193 -14.15 -5.76 -6.24
N ARG A 194 -12.98 -5.19 -6.51
CA ARG A 194 -12.80 -3.80 -6.96
C ARG A 194 -11.88 -3.72 -8.20
N PRO A 195 -12.15 -4.46 -9.29
CA PRO A 195 -11.19 -4.68 -10.39
C PRO A 195 -10.72 -3.43 -11.14
N LYS A 196 -11.57 -2.39 -11.27
CA LYS A 196 -11.20 -1.16 -11.99
C LYS A 196 -10.10 -0.36 -11.30
N GLN A 197 -10.06 -0.41 -9.97
CA GLN A 197 -9.11 0.34 -9.16
C GLN A 197 -9.07 -0.36 -7.80
N PRO A 198 -8.24 -1.39 -7.59
CA PRO A 198 -8.26 -2.15 -6.33
C PRO A 198 -7.92 -1.27 -5.12
N ILE A 199 -6.95 -0.38 -5.26
CA ILE A 199 -6.58 0.66 -4.26
C ILE A 199 -6.27 1.99 -4.95
N ASN A 200 -6.18 3.06 -4.17
CA ASN A 200 -5.87 4.43 -4.57
C ASN A 200 -4.48 4.89 -4.08
N GLY A 201 -3.85 4.14 -3.18
CA GLY A 201 -2.49 4.40 -2.73
C GLY A 201 -2.09 3.54 -1.53
N VAL A 202 -0.80 3.53 -1.26
CA VAL A 202 -0.20 2.83 -0.12
C VAL A 202 0.41 3.86 0.84
N MET A 203 0.04 3.77 2.11
CA MET A 203 0.62 4.52 3.21
C MET A 203 1.65 3.64 3.90
N VAL A 204 2.88 4.10 4.00
CA VAL A 204 3.98 3.39 4.65
C VAL A 204 4.22 4.06 6.00
N ALA A 205 3.88 3.38 7.09
CA ALA A 205 4.08 3.90 8.44
C ALA A 205 5.29 3.26 9.11
N ILE A 206 6.23 4.08 9.56
CA ILE A 206 7.49 3.67 10.18
C ILE A 206 7.74 4.57 11.38
N ALA A 207 8.16 4.01 12.52
CA ALA A 207 8.55 4.86 13.63
C ALA A 207 9.84 5.60 13.27
N VAL A 208 9.92 6.89 13.57
CA VAL A 208 11.11 7.70 13.23
C VAL A 208 12.39 7.10 13.82
N THR A 209 12.30 6.54 15.04
CA THR A 209 13.39 5.87 15.75
C THR A 209 13.95 4.67 14.99
N ASP A 210 13.10 3.93 14.26
CA ASP A 210 13.52 2.75 13.48
C ASP A 210 14.44 3.14 12.31
N VAL A 211 14.51 4.43 11.96
CA VAL A 211 15.37 4.96 10.90
C VAL A 211 16.46 5.87 11.45
N SER A 212 16.13 6.76 12.39
CA SER A 212 17.07 7.76 12.90
C SER A 212 18.16 7.15 13.78
N GLU A 213 17.84 6.14 14.57
CA GLU A 213 18.78 5.50 15.50
C GLU A 213 19.49 4.30 14.87
N ALA A 214 18.90 3.72 13.83
CA ALA A 214 19.41 2.53 13.14
C ALA A 214 20.73 2.80 12.39
N HIS A 215 21.53 1.75 12.21
CA HIS A 215 22.69 1.80 11.32
C HIS A 215 22.25 1.89 9.84
N PRO A 216 23.05 2.49 8.94
CA PRO A 216 22.67 2.61 7.52
C PRO A 216 22.25 1.28 6.86
N GLU A 217 22.92 0.18 7.17
CA GLU A 217 22.58 -1.14 6.65
C GLU A 217 21.20 -1.63 7.10
N GLU A 218 20.81 -1.32 8.33
CA GLU A 218 19.48 -1.65 8.88
C GLU A 218 18.40 -0.79 8.22
N VAL A 219 18.68 0.49 7.96
CA VAL A 219 17.78 1.39 7.21
C VAL A 219 17.54 0.85 5.80
N HIS A 220 18.60 0.44 5.11
CA HIS A 220 18.51 -0.19 3.79
C HIS A 220 17.72 -1.50 3.83
N ALA A 221 17.96 -2.37 4.81
CA ALA A 221 17.24 -3.63 4.96
C ALA A 221 15.74 -3.40 5.22
N LEU A 222 15.41 -2.45 6.10
CA LEU A 222 14.04 -2.05 6.40
C LEU A 222 13.32 -1.51 5.15
N ALA A 223 13.96 -0.59 4.43
CA ALA A 223 13.40 -0.01 3.21
C ALA A 223 13.19 -1.05 2.11
N ARG A 224 14.15 -1.97 1.91
CA ARG A 224 14.01 -3.08 0.96
C ARG A 224 12.89 -4.04 1.32
N GLY A 225 12.75 -4.39 2.60
CA GLY A 225 11.65 -5.25 3.06
C GLY A 225 10.28 -4.65 2.72
N ILE A 226 10.09 -3.38 3.06
CA ILE A 226 8.84 -2.66 2.74
C ILE A 226 8.66 -2.51 1.22
N ARG A 227 9.72 -2.17 0.49
CA ARG A 227 9.67 -2.08 -0.98
C ARG A 227 9.25 -3.40 -1.62
N GLY A 228 9.79 -4.53 -1.17
CA GLY A 228 9.37 -5.85 -1.63
C GLY A 228 7.86 -6.06 -1.48
N LYS A 229 7.26 -5.59 -0.39
CA LYS A 229 5.80 -5.65 -0.18
C LYS A 229 5.04 -4.73 -1.11
N ILE A 230 5.54 -3.53 -1.38
CA ILE A 230 4.94 -2.63 -2.38
C ILE A 230 5.00 -3.28 -3.78
N ASP A 231 6.11 -3.93 -4.12
CA ASP A 231 6.25 -4.65 -5.39
C ASP A 231 5.27 -5.82 -5.49
N GLU A 232 5.04 -6.57 -4.40
CA GLU A 232 4.00 -7.61 -4.34
C GLU A 232 2.59 -7.02 -4.58
N VAL A 233 2.28 -5.87 -3.97
CA VAL A 233 1.01 -5.15 -4.19
C VAL A 233 0.87 -4.76 -5.66
N MET A 234 1.88 -4.11 -6.24
CA MET A 234 1.84 -3.66 -7.64
C MET A 234 1.70 -4.83 -8.60
N ALA A 235 2.48 -5.90 -8.41
CA ALA A 235 2.45 -7.08 -9.26
C ALA A 235 1.10 -7.79 -9.20
N LYS A 236 0.55 -7.97 -7.99
CA LYS A 236 -0.71 -8.70 -7.80
C LYS A 236 -1.92 -7.90 -8.26
N LEU A 237 -1.97 -6.60 -7.95
CA LEU A 237 -3.06 -5.69 -8.31
C LEU A 237 -2.93 -5.13 -9.74
N GLU A 238 -1.81 -5.39 -10.43
CA GLU A 238 -1.51 -4.95 -11.80
C GLU A 238 -1.64 -3.42 -11.96
N MET A 239 -1.12 -2.68 -10.98
CA MET A 239 -1.16 -1.22 -11.02
C MET A 239 0.05 -0.59 -10.35
N ILE A 240 0.45 0.57 -10.86
CA ILE A 240 1.46 1.43 -10.23
C ILE A 240 0.79 2.19 -9.09
N VAL A 241 1.34 2.08 -7.89
CA VAL A 241 0.72 2.65 -6.68
C VAL A 241 1.42 3.95 -6.26
N PRO A 242 0.66 5.01 -5.94
CA PRO A 242 1.22 6.16 -5.23
C PRO A 242 1.54 5.79 -3.79
N VAL A 243 2.72 6.19 -3.31
CA VAL A 243 3.19 5.89 -1.96
C VAL A 243 3.27 7.16 -1.12
N TYR A 244 2.72 7.10 0.09
CA TYR A 244 2.77 8.15 1.11
C TYR A 244 3.56 7.63 2.31
N VAL A 245 4.65 8.31 2.69
CA VAL A 245 5.47 7.89 3.83
C VAL A 245 5.02 8.65 5.07
N LEU A 246 4.77 7.94 6.17
CA LEU A 246 4.39 8.49 7.46
C LEU A 246 5.47 8.08 8.49
N PHE A 247 6.31 9.03 8.87
CA PHE A 247 7.20 8.89 10.02
C PHE A 247 6.39 9.15 11.29
N THR A 248 6.08 8.07 12.00
CA THR A 248 5.29 8.08 13.23
C THR A 248 6.20 8.18 14.46
N LYS A 249 5.59 8.31 15.63
CA LYS A 249 6.28 8.36 16.94
C LYS A 249 7.29 9.51 17.06
N MET A 250 7.00 10.64 16.43
CA MET A 250 7.84 11.85 16.56
C MET A 250 7.97 12.33 18.00
N ASP A 251 7.00 11.97 18.86
CA ASP A 251 7.03 12.23 20.31
C ASP A 251 8.14 11.52 21.08
N LEU A 252 8.79 10.51 20.49
CA LEU A 252 9.95 9.86 21.09
C LEU A 252 11.22 10.71 20.95
N LEU A 253 11.22 11.72 20.07
CA LEU A 253 12.37 12.59 19.90
C LEU A 253 12.46 13.60 21.06
N PRO A 254 13.65 13.80 21.65
CA PRO A 254 13.86 14.79 22.70
C PRO A 254 13.40 16.18 22.29
N GLY A 255 12.53 16.80 23.09
CA GLY A 255 12.03 18.16 22.87
C GLY A 255 10.83 18.30 21.92
N PHE A 256 10.36 17.21 21.31
CA PHE A 256 9.17 17.27 20.44
C PHE A 256 7.94 17.81 21.19
N ILE A 257 7.68 17.29 22.40
CA ILE A 257 6.50 17.70 23.18
C ILE A 257 6.58 19.18 23.54
N GLU A 258 7.75 19.67 23.91
CA GLU A 258 7.97 21.05 24.33
C GLU A 258 7.87 22.04 23.15
N VAL A 259 8.34 21.67 21.96
CA VAL A 259 8.28 22.50 20.73
C VAL A 259 6.86 22.62 20.17
N PHE A 260 6.06 21.55 20.21
CA PHE A 260 4.72 21.49 19.62
C PHE A 260 3.58 21.58 20.65
N GLY A 261 3.89 21.58 21.95
CA GLY A 261 2.91 21.46 23.02
C GLY A 261 1.93 22.64 23.12
N ASP A 262 2.32 23.83 22.63
CA ASP A 262 1.48 25.03 22.58
C ASP A 262 0.43 25.02 21.47
N LEU A 263 0.54 24.13 20.50
CA LEU A 263 -0.41 24.08 19.38
C LEU A 263 -1.81 23.72 19.85
N GLY A 264 -2.79 24.53 19.43
CA GLY A 264 -4.21 24.25 19.61
C GLY A 264 -4.73 23.15 18.67
N ASN A 265 -5.98 22.73 18.87
CA ASN A 265 -6.59 21.64 18.08
C ASN A 265 -6.61 21.92 16.57
N ASN A 266 -6.80 23.17 16.16
CA ASN A 266 -6.85 23.52 14.73
C ASN A 266 -5.46 23.49 14.10
N GLU A 267 -4.44 24.00 14.80
CA GLU A 267 -3.06 23.98 14.31
C GLU A 267 -2.52 22.55 14.24
N ARG A 268 -2.90 21.68 15.18
CA ARG A 268 -2.57 20.24 15.14
C ARG A 268 -3.19 19.49 13.95
N ARG A 269 -4.18 20.06 13.26
CA ARG A 269 -4.73 19.49 12.01
C ARG A 269 -3.89 19.85 10.78
N GLN A 270 -2.99 20.83 10.89
CA GLN A 270 -2.11 21.18 9.80
C GLN A 270 -1.16 20.00 9.53
N ILE A 271 -0.99 19.69 8.26
CA ILE A 271 -0.04 18.67 7.82
C ILE A 271 1.38 19.14 8.16
N TRP A 272 2.14 18.28 8.83
CA TRP A 272 3.57 18.46 9.01
C TRP A 272 4.31 17.50 8.07
N GLY A 273 5.00 18.05 7.06
CA GLY A 273 5.53 17.29 5.94
C GLY A 273 5.22 17.98 4.60
N PHE A 274 5.19 17.21 3.52
CA PHE A 274 4.85 17.70 2.19
C PHE A 274 4.02 16.69 1.38
N THR A 275 3.24 17.22 0.43
CA THR A 275 2.54 16.44 -0.60
C THR A 275 3.09 16.86 -1.95
N ALA A 276 3.65 15.93 -2.72
CA ALA A 276 4.19 16.23 -4.04
C ALA A 276 3.07 16.64 -5.02
N PRO A 277 3.32 17.33 -6.14
CA PRO A 277 2.33 17.55 -7.21
C PRO A 277 2.05 16.26 -8.03
N VAL A 278 0.82 16.07 -8.53
CA VAL A 278 0.45 14.85 -9.31
C VAL A 278 1.09 14.86 -10.70
N THR A 279 1.32 16.05 -11.24
CA THR A 279 1.64 16.30 -12.64
C THR A 279 3.14 16.33 -12.94
N VAL A 280 3.99 16.25 -11.92
CA VAL A 280 5.44 16.43 -12.05
C VAL A 280 6.14 15.13 -11.66
N LYS A 281 7.00 14.63 -12.54
CA LYS A 281 7.92 13.56 -12.19
C LYS A 281 8.96 14.13 -11.23
N ILE A 282 8.93 13.69 -9.99
CA ILE A 282 9.86 14.15 -8.96
C ILE A 282 11.02 13.16 -8.80
N ASP A 283 12.20 13.70 -8.50
CA ASP A 283 13.27 12.90 -7.89
C ASP A 283 12.94 12.76 -6.39
N PRO A 284 12.68 11.54 -5.89
CA PRO A 284 12.28 11.33 -4.50
C PRO A 284 13.30 11.86 -3.49
N ILE A 285 14.60 11.68 -3.76
CA ILE A 285 15.66 12.06 -2.82
C ILE A 285 15.82 13.58 -2.84
N ALA A 286 16.01 14.18 -4.02
CA ALA A 286 16.20 15.62 -4.12
C ALA A 286 14.98 16.39 -3.59
N THR A 287 13.77 15.93 -3.90
CA THR A 287 12.53 16.55 -3.41
C THR A 287 12.41 16.40 -1.89
N PHE A 288 12.70 15.21 -1.34
CA PHE A 288 12.67 15.00 0.10
C PHE A 288 13.68 15.91 0.81
N THR A 289 14.94 15.93 0.37
CA THR A 289 16.00 16.74 1.00
C THR A 289 15.63 18.22 1.01
N GLN A 290 15.17 18.76 -0.13
CA GLN A 290 14.76 20.17 -0.21
C GLN A 290 13.59 20.49 0.74
N GLN A 291 12.55 19.65 0.73
CA GLN A 291 11.39 19.86 1.60
C GLN A 291 11.73 19.66 3.08
N PHE A 292 12.68 18.79 3.39
CA PHE A 292 13.16 18.58 4.75
C PHE A 292 13.94 19.80 5.25
N ASP A 293 14.81 20.40 4.43
CA ASP A 293 15.53 21.62 4.79
C ASP A 293 14.56 22.78 5.06
N ASP A 294 13.51 22.93 4.24
CA ASP A 294 12.46 23.92 4.47
C ASP A 294 11.73 23.69 5.81
N LEU A 295 11.40 22.43 6.12
CA LEU A 295 10.78 22.05 7.39
C LEU A 295 11.72 22.31 8.58
N ALA A 296 13.00 21.96 8.47
CA ALA A 296 14.00 22.20 9.51
C ALA A 296 14.13 23.70 9.81
N SER A 297 14.19 24.56 8.79
CA SER A 297 14.22 26.01 8.97
C SER A 297 12.96 26.56 9.68
N ILE A 298 11.78 25.99 9.40
CA ILE A 298 10.54 26.35 10.09
C ILE A 298 10.61 25.95 11.57
N ILE A 299 11.15 24.76 11.86
CA ILE A 299 11.32 24.25 13.22
C ILE A 299 12.31 25.10 14.02
N GLU A 300 13.43 25.51 13.44
CA GLU A 300 14.39 26.42 14.07
C GLU A 300 13.75 27.76 14.46
N LYS A 301 13.06 28.40 13.50
CA LYS A 301 12.35 29.67 13.75
C LYS A 301 11.30 29.51 14.84
N ARG A 302 10.58 28.38 14.85
CA ARG A 302 9.61 28.05 15.88
C ARG A 302 10.29 27.87 17.24
N ALA A 303 11.40 27.14 17.31
CA ALA A 303 12.14 26.91 18.54
C ALA A 303 12.61 28.22 19.16
N VAL A 304 13.15 29.15 18.36
CA VAL A 304 13.55 30.50 18.82
C VAL A 304 12.37 31.24 19.45
N ARG A 305 11.19 31.26 18.80
CA ARG A 305 9.98 31.87 19.36
C ARG A 305 9.57 31.20 20.66
N ARG A 306 9.48 29.86 20.67
CA ARG A 306 9.04 29.07 21.83
C ARG A 306 9.96 29.21 23.04
N MET A 307 11.27 29.33 22.83
CA MET A 307 12.24 29.60 23.90
C MET A 307 12.01 30.94 24.60
N GLY A 308 11.50 31.96 23.89
CA GLY A 308 11.16 33.26 24.47
C GLY A 308 9.85 33.26 25.28
N GLU A 309 8.94 32.34 24.97
CA GLU A 309 7.63 32.21 25.62
C GLU A 309 7.66 31.28 26.85
N GLU A 310 8.50 30.23 26.79
CA GLU A 310 8.59 29.24 27.85
C GLU A 310 9.37 29.77 29.06
N ARG A 311 8.82 29.57 30.25
CA ARG A 311 9.41 30.07 31.51
C ARG A 311 10.30 29.04 32.18
N ARG A 312 9.98 27.75 32.04
CA ARG A 312 10.74 26.67 32.67
C ARG A 312 12.04 26.46 31.90
N LEU A 313 13.18 26.62 32.58
CA LEU A 313 14.51 26.43 31.99
C LEU A 313 14.66 25.05 31.34
N GLU A 314 14.29 23.99 32.04
CA GLU A 314 14.34 22.61 31.52
C GLU A 314 13.56 22.43 30.21
N SER A 315 12.41 23.11 30.07
CA SER A 315 11.62 23.05 28.84
C SER A 315 12.25 23.89 27.73
N ARG A 316 12.90 25.01 28.05
CA ARG A 316 13.64 25.83 27.08
C ARG A 316 14.85 25.08 26.52
N ASP A 317 15.58 24.35 27.36
CA ASP A 317 16.73 23.54 26.95
C ASP A 317 16.29 22.48 25.92
N LYS A 318 15.22 21.76 26.20
CA LYS A 318 14.66 20.78 25.24
C LYS A 318 14.14 21.42 23.94
N ILE A 319 13.53 22.60 24.01
CA ILE A 319 13.10 23.35 22.82
C ILE A 319 14.31 23.72 21.96
N TYR A 320 15.42 24.12 22.58
CA TYR A 320 16.68 24.44 21.91
C TYR A 320 17.33 23.20 21.27
N GLU A 321 17.25 22.05 21.94
CA GLU A 321 17.83 20.79 21.49
C GLU A 321 17.08 20.17 20.30
N PHE A 322 15.75 20.29 20.24
CA PHE A 322 14.95 19.59 19.23
C PHE A 322 15.39 19.83 17.77
N PRO A 323 15.66 21.07 17.29
CA PRO A 323 16.19 21.28 15.95
C PRO A 323 17.52 20.53 15.69
N GLN A 324 18.40 20.48 16.70
CA GLN A 324 19.70 19.80 16.63
C GLN A 324 19.56 18.28 16.58
N TYR A 325 18.47 17.72 17.12
CA TYR A 325 18.10 16.32 16.93
C TYR A 325 17.40 16.08 15.59
N PHE A 326 16.61 17.04 15.10
CA PHE A 326 15.81 16.90 13.89
C PHE A 326 16.66 16.92 12.62
N GLU A 327 17.54 17.91 12.50
CA GLU A 327 18.32 18.13 11.28
C GLU A 327 19.21 16.93 10.88
N PRO A 328 19.98 16.29 11.78
CA PRO A 328 20.86 15.19 11.41
C PRO A 328 20.14 13.93 10.91
N MET A 329 18.83 13.80 11.17
CA MET A 329 18.05 12.66 10.66
C MET A 329 17.86 12.72 9.14
N LYS A 330 18.04 13.90 8.53
CA LYS A 330 17.82 14.14 7.10
C LYS A 330 18.42 13.05 6.23
N ASP A 331 19.70 12.73 6.42
CA ASP A 331 20.42 11.82 5.54
C ASP A 331 19.87 10.38 5.63
N LYS A 332 19.57 9.90 6.84
CA LYS A 332 19.00 8.55 7.04
C LYS A 332 17.57 8.47 6.51
N LEU A 333 16.75 9.50 6.73
CA LEU A 333 15.38 9.54 6.20
C LEU A 333 15.37 9.66 4.67
N ALA A 334 16.30 10.43 4.09
CA ALA A 334 16.47 10.55 2.64
C ALA A 334 16.93 9.22 2.02
N MET A 335 17.88 8.54 2.66
CA MET A 335 18.32 7.19 2.29
C MET A 335 17.15 6.21 2.31
N PHE A 336 16.36 6.20 3.39
CA PHE A 336 15.16 5.37 3.49
C PHE A 336 14.17 5.62 2.34
N VAL A 337 13.83 6.89 2.08
CA VAL A 337 12.89 7.27 1.02
C VAL A 337 13.45 6.91 -0.37
N GLY A 338 14.75 7.12 -0.58
CA GLY A 338 15.45 6.79 -1.82
C GLY A 338 15.41 5.29 -2.12
N GLU A 339 15.77 4.45 -1.14
CA GLU A 339 15.74 2.99 -1.29
C GLU A 339 14.29 2.50 -1.51
N LEU A 340 13.32 3.04 -0.77
CA LEU A 340 11.91 2.69 -0.93
C LEU A 340 11.40 3.03 -2.35
N MET A 341 11.86 4.14 -2.94
CA MET A 341 11.45 4.60 -4.26
C MET A 341 12.42 4.20 -5.38
N ALA A 342 13.37 3.31 -5.11
CA ALA A 342 14.40 2.93 -6.07
C ALA A 342 13.81 2.42 -7.39
N HIS A 343 14.43 2.81 -8.50
CA HIS A 343 13.98 2.40 -9.83
C HIS A 343 14.28 0.92 -10.07
N ASN A 344 13.27 0.16 -10.50
CA ASN A 344 13.44 -1.20 -10.96
C ASN A 344 13.46 -1.24 -12.49
N VAL A 345 14.51 -1.79 -13.09
CA VAL A 345 14.63 -1.89 -14.56
C VAL A 345 13.77 -3.03 -15.13
N TYR A 346 13.45 -4.03 -14.29
CA TYR A 346 12.74 -5.23 -14.69
C TYR A 346 11.25 -5.21 -14.33
N ALA A 347 10.80 -4.19 -13.61
CA ALA A 347 9.41 -4.02 -13.18
C ALA A 347 9.03 -2.54 -13.06
N GLU A 348 7.73 -2.26 -12.99
CA GLU A 348 7.25 -0.91 -12.68
C GLU A 348 7.72 -0.45 -11.29
N SER A 349 7.89 0.86 -11.13
CA SER A 349 8.33 1.46 -9.85
C SER A 349 7.20 2.30 -9.24
N PRO A 350 7.02 2.27 -7.91
CA PRO A 350 6.08 3.15 -7.24
C PRO A 350 6.57 4.60 -7.37
N TYR A 351 5.66 5.54 -7.13
CA TYR A 351 6.01 6.96 -7.12
C TYR A 351 5.61 7.61 -5.80
N LEU A 352 6.51 8.47 -5.31
CA LEU A 352 6.31 9.21 -4.07
C LEU A 352 5.22 10.27 -4.24
N ARG A 353 4.31 10.32 -3.28
CA ARG A 353 3.17 11.24 -3.28
C ARG A 353 3.18 12.21 -2.11
N GLY A 354 3.87 11.87 -1.03
CA GLY A 354 4.12 12.78 0.09
C GLY A 354 4.87 12.08 1.22
N VAL A 355 5.46 12.88 2.10
CA VAL A 355 6.11 12.44 3.32
C VAL A 355 5.59 13.28 4.47
N TYR A 356 5.19 12.63 5.56
CA TYR A 356 4.54 13.26 6.69
C TYR A 356 5.14 12.79 8.01
N PHE A 357 5.13 13.67 9.00
CA PHE A 357 5.63 13.42 10.34
C PHE A 357 4.46 13.52 11.34
N THR A 358 4.31 12.53 12.22
CA THR A 358 3.15 12.46 13.10
C THR A 358 3.44 11.78 14.44
N SER A 359 2.60 12.08 15.43
CA SER A 359 2.58 11.46 16.75
C SER A 359 1.16 11.01 17.07
N GLY A 360 1.02 9.75 17.49
CA GLY A 360 -0.29 9.12 17.75
C GLY A 360 -0.60 8.93 19.24
N THR A 361 0.40 8.92 20.11
CA THR A 361 0.23 8.79 21.55
C THR A 361 1.05 9.89 22.20
N GLN A 362 0.44 11.05 22.44
CA GLN A 362 1.04 12.02 23.35
C GLN A 362 0.88 11.47 24.78
N GLU A 363 1.67 10.47 25.17
CA GLU A 363 1.81 10.05 26.57
C GLU A 363 2.53 11.14 27.37
N GLY A 364 1.97 12.35 27.39
CA GLY A 364 2.64 13.55 27.84
C GLY A 364 1.85 14.39 28.85
N ARG A 365 0.58 14.07 29.12
CA ARG A 365 -0.13 14.67 30.25
C ARG A 365 -0.19 13.66 31.39
N THR A 366 0.38 14.03 32.54
CA THR A 366 0.35 13.28 33.80
C THR A 366 -1.07 12.79 34.16
N ILE A 367 -2.08 13.55 33.73
CA ILE A 367 -3.50 13.22 33.92
C ILE A 367 -3.89 11.95 33.15
N ASP A 368 -3.44 11.73 31.92
CA ASP A 368 -3.83 10.56 31.13
C ASP A 368 -3.16 9.28 31.63
N ARG A 369 -1.92 9.38 32.13
CA ARG A 369 -1.23 8.25 32.77
C ARG A 369 -1.87 7.86 34.10
N ILE A 370 -2.25 8.84 34.93
CA ILE A 370 -2.94 8.59 36.19
C ILE A 370 -4.36 8.09 35.95
N MET A 371 -5.09 8.67 34.99
CA MET A 371 -6.44 8.21 34.66
C MET A 371 -6.43 6.79 34.09
N ASN A 372 -5.47 6.45 33.22
CA ASN A 372 -5.36 5.09 32.69
C ASN A 372 -4.87 4.08 33.74
N SER A 373 -3.94 4.46 34.62
CA SER A 373 -3.49 3.58 35.71
C SER A 373 -4.55 3.39 36.80
N MET A 374 -5.31 4.44 37.14
CA MET A 374 -6.45 4.34 38.05
C MET A 374 -7.62 3.57 37.42
N ALA A 375 -7.97 3.82 36.15
CA ALA A 375 -9.00 3.08 35.44
C ALA A 375 -8.68 1.58 35.37
N ALA A 376 -7.41 1.24 35.11
CA ALA A 376 -6.93 -0.15 35.14
C ALA A 376 -6.97 -0.75 36.57
N ALA A 377 -6.57 0.00 37.60
CA ALA A 377 -6.59 -0.47 38.99
C ALA A 377 -8.01 -0.68 39.55
N PHE A 378 -9.00 0.07 39.07
CA PHE A 378 -10.39 -0.04 39.49
C PHE A 378 -11.26 -0.90 38.55
N GLY A 379 -10.67 -1.52 37.51
CA GLY A 379 -11.42 -2.32 36.53
C GLY A 379 -12.47 -1.52 35.74
N ILE A 380 -12.35 -0.19 35.73
CA ILE A 380 -13.26 0.71 35.02
C ILE A 380 -12.68 0.91 33.62
N GLN A 381 -13.34 0.38 32.60
CA GLN A 381 -13.00 0.76 31.23
C GLN A 381 -13.25 2.27 31.07
N PRO A 382 -12.28 3.07 30.60
CA PRO A 382 -12.48 4.49 30.42
C PRO A 382 -13.64 4.69 29.43
N LYS A 383 -14.78 5.21 29.90
CA LYS A 383 -15.78 5.77 28.99
C LYS A 383 -15.15 7.03 28.41
N LEU A 384 -14.68 6.94 27.17
CA LEU A 384 -14.36 8.11 26.36
C LEU A 384 -15.56 9.07 26.42
N ALA A 385 -15.38 10.21 27.07
CA ALA A 385 -16.42 11.20 27.23
C ALA A 385 -16.75 11.77 25.85
N TYR A 386 -17.88 11.34 25.30
CA TYR A 386 -18.50 11.99 24.15
C TYR A 386 -18.91 13.40 24.57
N THR A 387 -18.20 14.40 24.08
CA THR A 387 -18.76 15.76 24.01
C THR A 387 -19.72 15.75 22.82
N THR A 388 -21.00 15.59 23.10
CA THR A 388 -22.06 15.89 22.13
C THR A 388 -21.93 17.37 21.74
N PRO A 389 -21.84 17.73 20.45
CA PRO A 389 -21.98 19.13 20.07
C PRO A 389 -23.42 19.55 20.39
N GLN A 390 -23.58 20.62 21.17
CA GLN A 390 -24.85 21.34 21.15
C GLN A 390 -24.99 22.00 19.77
N VAL A 391 -26.23 21.99 19.29
CA VAL A 391 -26.70 22.41 17.96
C VAL A 391 -26.21 23.80 17.58
#